data_AF-A0A1F9SMG5-F1
#
_entry.id   AF-A0A1F9SMG5-F1
#
_cell.length_a   1.000
_cell.length_b   1.000
_cell.length_c   1.000
_cell.angle_alpha   90.00
_cell.angle_beta   90.00
_cell.angle_gamma   90.00
#
_symmetry.space_group_name_H-M   'P 1'
#
loop_
_entity.id
_entity.type
_entity.pdbx_description
1 polymer ?
#
loop_
_entity_poly.entity_id
_entity_poly.type
_entity_poly.pdbx_seq_one_letter_code
_entity_poly.pdbx_strand_id
1 'polypeptide(L)'
;MARMKKADYLGEVVKHIEISKHNVVPLVDAMNDMAFSARDLARAARIYNLMLADKNCSVILTLAGSLFSAGLKKVVVDLVRHNMVDAIVSTGAVIVDQDFFEALGFKHYKGASCGVDDNELRRLHIDRIYDTFIDEDELRVCDDTTRRIADALEPRPYSSREFIEEMGKYLSKHARNKDSVVLAAYEARVPIFVPAFSDCSAGFGMVAHQWNNPARHMSLDSARDFLELTKVKIEARDTGLLMIGGGVPKNFTQDTVVAADIMGKAAPMHKYAVQVTVADVRDGALSSSTLKEASSWGKVETTHEQMVFSEATLAVPLIAGYAYHKGGWKGRKPRKYSDFLNKGTR
;
A
#
# COMPACT_ATOMS: atom_id res chain seq x y z
N MET A 1 -42.29 -2.77 5.31
CA MET A 1 -41.37 -1.66 4.97
C MET A 1 -41.13 -1.70 3.47
N ALA A 2 -41.03 -0.54 2.79
CA ALA A 2 -40.67 -0.53 1.38
C ALA A 2 -39.27 -1.15 1.22
N ARG A 3 -39.10 -2.03 0.22
CA ARG A 3 -37.83 -2.72 -0.02
C ARG A 3 -36.82 -1.71 -0.55
N MET A 4 -35.66 -1.60 0.09
CA MET A 4 -34.60 -0.68 -0.33
C MET A 4 -34.03 -1.13 -1.69
N LYS A 5 -33.61 -0.15 -2.49
CA LYS A 5 -32.94 -0.34 -3.77
C LYS A 5 -31.45 -0.09 -3.60
N LYS A 6 -30.64 -0.63 -4.52
CA LYS A 6 -29.17 -0.46 -4.53
C LYS A 6 -28.74 1.02 -4.43
N ALA A 7 -29.41 1.90 -5.17
CA ALA A 7 -29.15 3.33 -5.17
C ALA A 7 -29.37 4.02 -3.81
N ASP A 8 -30.19 3.44 -2.93
CA ASP A 8 -30.44 3.99 -1.60
C ASP A 8 -29.23 3.78 -0.66
N TYR A 9 -28.40 2.77 -0.93
CA TYR A 9 -27.16 2.49 -0.19
C TYR A 9 -25.94 3.18 -0.81
N LEU A 10 -25.92 3.34 -2.14
CA LEU A 10 -24.78 3.86 -2.91
C LEU A 10 -24.96 5.36 -3.24
N GLY A 11 -25.38 6.16 -2.25
CA GLY A 11 -25.68 7.58 -2.44
C GLY A 11 -24.51 8.52 -2.07
N GLU A 12 -23.80 8.22 -0.98
CA GLU A 12 -22.73 9.09 -0.46
C GLU A 12 -21.36 8.51 -0.74
N VAL A 13 -20.56 9.20 -1.53
CA VAL A 13 -19.20 8.74 -1.90
C VAL A 13 -18.21 9.05 -0.78
N VAL A 14 -17.30 8.12 -0.48
CA VAL A 14 -16.15 8.36 0.41
C VAL A 14 -15.23 9.40 -0.24
N LYS A 15 -14.77 10.37 0.56
CA LYS A 15 -13.86 11.42 0.08
C LYS A 15 -12.47 11.20 0.66
N HIS A 16 -11.46 11.33 -0.20
CA HIS A 16 -10.07 11.20 0.20
C HIS A 16 -9.55 12.47 0.84
N ILE A 17 -8.81 12.36 1.95
CA ILE A 17 -8.19 13.52 2.61
C ILE A 17 -6.97 14.03 1.83
N GLU A 18 -6.87 15.35 1.68
CA GLU A 18 -5.77 16.02 1.00
C GLU A 18 -4.82 16.65 2.02
N ILE A 19 -3.70 15.98 2.32
CA ILE A 19 -2.73 16.45 3.32
C ILE A 19 -2.14 17.83 2.99
N SER A 20 -2.08 18.21 1.71
CA SER A 20 -1.60 19.51 1.25
C SER A 20 -2.49 20.68 1.68
N LYS A 21 -3.78 20.44 1.96
CA LYS A 21 -4.75 21.46 2.38
C LYS A 21 -4.76 21.72 3.90
N HIS A 22 -4.19 20.82 4.69
CA HIS A 22 -4.26 20.87 6.15
C HIS A 22 -2.85 20.92 6.75
N ASN A 23 -2.38 22.10 7.14
CA ASN A 23 -1.09 22.21 7.84
C ASN A 23 -1.22 21.74 9.28
N VAL A 24 -0.86 20.47 9.51
CA VAL A 24 -0.93 19.79 10.82
C VAL A 24 0.32 19.99 11.68
N VAL A 25 1.35 20.71 11.19
CA VAL A 25 2.63 20.85 11.90
C VAL A 25 2.47 21.41 13.32
N PRO A 26 1.74 22.52 13.56
CA PRO A 26 1.59 23.05 14.92
C PRO A 26 0.91 22.08 15.88
N LEU A 27 -0.07 21.30 15.38
CA LEU A 27 -0.77 20.30 16.18
C LEU A 27 0.15 19.14 16.56
N VAL A 28 0.87 18.58 15.58
CA VAL A 28 1.79 17.46 15.81
C VAL A 28 2.99 17.88 16.68
N ASP A 29 3.50 19.10 16.51
CA ASP A 29 4.55 19.63 17.39
C ASP A 29 4.04 19.76 18.85
N ALA A 30 2.79 20.19 19.08
CA ALA A 30 2.20 20.21 20.42
C ALA A 30 2.00 18.81 21.03
N MET A 31 1.70 17.80 20.20
CA MET A 31 1.57 16.40 20.65
C MET A 31 2.87 15.82 21.22
N ASN A 32 4.02 16.42 20.91
CA ASN A 32 5.32 16.02 21.46
C ASN A 32 5.37 16.18 22.99
N ASP A 33 4.70 17.21 23.53
CA ASP A 33 4.69 17.53 24.96
C ASP A 33 3.56 16.81 25.72
N MET A 34 2.74 16.03 25.00
CA MET A 34 1.68 15.19 25.57
C MET A 34 2.23 13.80 25.97
N ALA A 35 1.34 12.86 26.33
CA ALA A 35 1.67 11.48 26.73
C ALA A 35 1.02 10.42 25.82
N PHE A 36 1.45 9.16 25.98
CA PHE A 36 0.92 7.98 25.27
C PHE A 36 1.04 8.10 23.74
N SER A 37 0.06 7.56 22.99
CA SER A 37 0.08 7.50 21.53
C SER A 37 0.23 8.86 20.84
N ALA A 38 -0.11 9.97 21.52
CA ALA A 38 0.12 11.31 20.96
C ALA A 38 1.61 11.61 20.81
N ARG A 39 2.41 11.29 21.83
CA ARG A 39 3.88 11.46 21.78
C ARG A 39 4.51 10.49 20.80
N ASP A 40 4.01 9.26 20.76
CA ASP A 40 4.46 8.26 19.78
C ASP A 40 4.21 8.74 18.35
N LEU A 41 3.03 9.31 18.07
CA LEU A 41 2.70 9.90 16.78
C LEU A 41 3.62 11.06 16.41
N ALA A 42 3.88 11.99 17.34
CA ALA A 42 4.78 13.12 17.11
C ALA A 42 6.21 12.64 16.80
N ARG A 43 6.70 11.63 17.53
CA ARG A 43 8.01 11.01 17.28
C ARG A 43 8.06 10.30 15.93
N ALA A 44 7.03 9.54 15.57
CA ALA A 44 6.89 8.89 14.27
C ALA A 44 6.92 9.91 13.12
N ALA A 45 6.19 11.02 13.23
CA ALA A 45 6.18 12.09 12.25
C ALA A 45 7.57 12.72 12.04
N ARG A 46 8.31 12.95 13.14
CA ARG A 46 9.70 13.44 13.08
C ARG A 46 10.64 12.44 12.43
N ILE A 47 10.55 11.16 12.79
CA ILE A 47 11.36 10.09 12.20
C ILE A 47 11.09 9.98 10.70
N TYR A 48 9.82 10.00 10.27
CA TYR A 48 9.50 9.98 8.85
C TYR A 48 10.07 11.20 8.10
N ASN A 49 9.97 12.40 8.68
CA ASN A 49 10.61 13.57 8.08
C ASN A 49 12.15 13.47 8.03
N LEU A 50 12.79 12.80 9.01
CA LEU A 50 14.23 12.49 8.97
C LEU A 50 14.57 11.51 7.84
N MET A 51 13.78 10.46 7.63
CA MET A 51 13.95 9.53 6.50
C MET A 51 13.97 10.29 5.17
N LEU A 52 13.06 11.26 5.03
CA LEU A 52 12.94 12.07 3.81
C LEU A 52 14.12 13.02 3.62
N ALA A 53 14.59 13.64 4.70
CA ALA A 53 15.73 14.56 4.66
C ALA A 53 17.07 13.86 4.40
N ASP A 54 17.18 12.56 4.72
CA ASP A 54 18.35 11.74 4.41
C ASP A 54 18.41 11.40 2.91
N LYS A 55 19.36 12.02 2.20
CA LYS A 55 19.57 11.86 0.76
C LYS A 55 20.11 10.49 0.36
N ASN A 56 20.65 9.71 1.30
CA ASN A 56 21.13 8.36 1.04
C ASN A 56 20.05 7.32 1.35
N CYS A 57 19.01 7.69 2.08
CA CYS A 57 17.92 6.82 2.47
C CYS A 57 16.87 6.65 1.34
N SER A 58 16.46 5.41 1.09
CA SER A 58 15.26 5.09 0.31
C SER A 58 14.10 4.71 1.21
N VAL A 59 12.91 5.22 0.95
CA VAL A 59 11.72 4.95 1.76
C VAL A 59 10.92 3.82 1.13
N ILE A 60 10.68 2.76 1.90
CA ILE A 60 9.76 1.68 1.54
C ILE A 60 8.48 1.87 2.35
N LEU A 61 7.36 2.05 1.64
CA LEU A 61 6.03 2.15 2.22
C LEU A 61 5.37 0.78 2.26
N THR A 62 4.87 0.35 3.41
CA THR A 62 4.04 -0.85 3.51
C THR A 62 2.59 -0.49 3.79
N LEU A 63 1.66 -1.15 3.11
CA LEU A 63 0.24 -0.84 3.14
C LEU A 63 -0.61 -2.10 3.34
N ALA A 64 -1.26 -2.19 4.50
CA ALA A 64 -2.23 -3.25 4.82
C ALA A 64 -3.47 -2.65 5.51
N GLY A 65 -4.61 -3.34 5.38
CA GLY A 65 -5.90 -2.91 5.91
C GLY A 65 -6.81 -2.28 4.86
N SER A 66 -7.90 -1.64 5.28
CA SER A 66 -8.84 -0.93 4.40
C SER A 66 -8.52 0.56 4.39
N LEU A 67 -7.52 0.95 3.62
CA LEU A 67 -6.95 2.30 3.70
C LEU A 67 -7.62 3.27 2.73
N PHE A 68 -7.77 2.87 1.47
CA PHE A 68 -8.24 3.75 0.41
C PHE A 68 -9.76 3.82 0.41
N SER A 69 -10.45 2.71 0.65
CA SER A 69 -11.89 2.72 0.94
C SER A 69 -12.25 3.57 2.16
N ALA A 70 -11.29 3.82 3.08
CA ALA A 70 -11.44 4.72 4.23
C ALA A 70 -10.95 6.17 3.98
N GLY A 71 -10.63 6.54 2.73
CA GLY A 71 -10.29 7.92 2.37
C GLY A 71 -8.80 8.29 2.45
N LEU A 72 -7.88 7.33 2.55
CA LEU A 72 -6.43 7.61 2.62
C LEU A 72 -5.70 7.55 1.27
N LYS A 73 -6.40 7.27 0.16
CA LYS A 73 -5.76 7.08 -1.16
C LYS A 73 -4.94 8.28 -1.60
N LYS A 74 -5.51 9.49 -1.45
CA LYS A 74 -4.86 10.72 -1.87
C LYS A 74 -3.58 11.01 -1.09
N VAL A 75 -3.51 10.58 0.18
CA VAL A 75 -2.27 10.64 0.97
C VAL A 75 -1.16 9.88 0.26
N VAL A 76 -1.39 8.62 -0.12
CA VAL A 76 -0.38 7.79 -0.78
C VAL A 76 -0.04 8.32 -2.19
N VAL A 77 -1.03 8.78 -2.95
CA VAL A 77 -0.79 9.46 -4.24
C VAL A 77 0.13 10.66 -4.06
N ASP A 78 -0.09 11.49 -3.03
CA ASP A 78 0.77 12.64 -2.73
C ASP A 78 2.17 12.19 -2.32
N LEU A 79 2.30 11.12 -1.52
CA LEU A 79 3.62 10.58 -1.16
C LEU A 79 4.42 10.15 -2.40
N VAL A 80 3.78 9.46 -3.35
CA VAL A 80 4.43 9.02 -4.60
C VAL A 80 4.82 10.23 -5.46
N ARG A 81 3.86 11.13 -5.74
CA ARG A 81 4.07 12.28 -6.64
C ARG A 81 5.13 13.27 -6.13
N HIS A 82 5.36 13.32 -4.82
CA HIS A 82 6.36 14.19 -4.20
C HIS A 82 7.67 13.47 -3.84
N ASN A 83 7.93 12.27 -4.40
CA ASN A 83 9.13 11.46 -4.14
C ASN A 83 9.37 11.18 -2.64
N MET A 84 8.29 11.02 -1.89
CA MET A 84 8.34 10.71 -0.46
C MET A 84 8.41 9.19 -0.20
N VAL A 85 8.18 8.37 -1.23
CA VAL A 85 8.31 6.92 -1.20
C VAL A 85 9.04 6.45 -2.46
N ASP A 86 9.87 5.42 -2.32
CA ASP A 86 10.73 4.90 -3.39
C ASP A 86 10.34 3.48 -3.81
N ALA A 87 9.69 2.71 -2.94
CA ALA A 87 9.06 1.43 -3.25
C ALA A 87 7.81 1.24 -2.36
N ILE A 88 6.84 0.45 -2.83
CA ILE A 88 5.62 0.12 -2.09
C ILE A 88 5.50 -1.40 -2.00
N VAL A 89 5.17 -1.90 -0.81
CA VAL A 89 4.72 -3.30 -0.61
C VAL A 89 3.31 -3.25 -0.02
N SER A 90 2.36 -3.97 -0.60
CA SER A 90 0.95 -3.85 -0.20
C SER A 90 0.19 -5.17 -0.29
N THR A 91 -1.01 -5.20 0.29
CA THR A 91 -1.99 -6.25 0.03
C THR A 91 -2.71 -6.00 -1.29
N GLY A 92 -3.24 -7.07 -1.90
CA GLY A 92 -3.96 -6.98 -3.17
C GLY A 92 -5.20 -6.09 -3.05
N ALA A 93 -5.93 -6.20 -1.94
CA ALA A 93 -7.15 -5.42 -1.71
C ALA A 93 -6.94 -3.90 -1.76
N VAL A 94 -5.82 -3.40 -1.23
CA VAL A 94 -5.52 -1.95 -1.26
C VAL A 94 -5.21 -1.50 -2.69
N ILE A 95 -4.43 -2.29 -3.44
CA ILE A 95 -3.95 -1.92 -4.79
C ILE A 95 -5.01 -2.14 -5.87
N VAL A 96 -5.80 -3.21 -5.77
CA VAL A 96 -6.75 -3.62 -6.81
C VAL A 96 -8.15 -3.13 -6.46
N ASP A 97 -8.72 -3.67 -5.39
CA ASP A 97 -10.12 -3.49 -5.01
C ASP A 97 -10.42 -2.05 -4.64
N GLN A 98 -9.41 -1.32 -4.16
CA GLN A 98 -9.58 0.07 -3.73
C GLN A 98 -8.95 1.09 -4.68
N ASP A 99 -7.70 0.92 -5.12
CA ASP A 99 -7.05 1.89 -6.01
C ASP A 99 -7.40 1.69 -7.49
N PHE A 100 -7.07 0.52 -8.05
CA PHE A 100 -7.31 0.24 -9.48
C PHE A 100 -8.80 0.32 -9.82
N PHE A 101 -9.67 -0.22 -8.96
CA PHE A 101 -11.12 -0.08 -9.05
C PHE A 101 -11.57 1.39 -9.18
N GLU A 102 -11.12 2.27 -8.28
CA GLU A 102 -11.45 3.70 -8.37
C GLU A 102 -10.81 4.38 -9.59
N ALA A 103 -9.63 3.91 -10.04
CA ALA A 103 -8.96 4.39 -11.25
C ALA A 103 -9.79 4.13 -12.53
N LEU A 104 -10.51 3.01 -12.56
CA LEU A 104 -11.48 2.67 -13.62
C LEU A 104 -12.75 3.54 -13.58
N GLY A 105 -12.92 4.38 -12.54
CA GLY A 105 -14.00 5.35 -12.41
C GLY A 105 -15.11 4.95 -11.44
N PHE A 106 -14.96 3.81 -10.77
CA PHE A 106 -15.87 3.31 -9.76
C PHE A 106 -15.61 3.96 -8.39
N LYS A 107 -16.46 3.68 -7.40
CA LYS A 107 -16.48 4.44 -6.14
C LYS A 107 -16.75 3.56 -4.93
N HIS A 108 -16.18 3.96 -3.79
CA HIS A 108 -16.59 3.51 -2.48
C HIS A 108 -17.61 4.48 -1.89
N TYR A 109 -18.57 3.93 -1.16
CA TYR A 109 -19.68 4.67 -0.60
C TYR A 109 -19.70 4.55 0.92
N LYS A 110 -20.08 5.63 1.61
CA LYS A 110 -20.32 5.55 3.05
C LYS A 110 -21.52 4.66 3.30
N GLY A 111 -21.34 3.70 4.18
CA GLY A 111 -22.38 2.84 4.68
C GLY A 111 -22.83 3.23 6.08
N ALA A 112 -23.97 2.68 6.51
CA ALA A 112 -24.36 2.75 7.90
C ALA A 112 -23.58 1.69 8.70
N SER A 113 -23.05 2.08 9.86
CA SER A 113 -22.26 1.22 10.74
C SER A 113 -23.10 0.19 11.50
N CYS A 114 -24.42 0.35 11.55
CA CYS A 114 -25.34 -0.58 12.19
C CYS A 114 -26.71 -0.59 11.49
N GLY A 115 -27.52 -1.62 11.77
CA GLY A 115 -28.92 -1.69 11.34
C GLY A 115 -29.14 -2.03 9.86
N VAL A 116 -28.11 -2.50 9.15
CA VAL A 116 -28.21 -2.95 7.75
C VAL A 116 -28.09 -4.46 7.68
N ASP A 117 -29.06 -5.13 7.06
CA ASP A 117 -29.06 -6.58 6.84
C ASP A 117 -28.09 -6.96 5.70
N ASP A 118 -27.08 -7.77 6.01
CA ASP A 118 -26.10 -8.25 5.04
C ASP A 118 -26.72 -9.16 3.96
N ASN A 119 -27.84 -9.83 4.24
CA ASN A 119 -28.57 -10.59 3.22
C ASN A 119 -29.23 -9.67 2.20
N GLU A 120 -29.69 -8.49 2.63
CA GLU A 120 -30.21 -7.48 1.73
C GLU A 120 -29.10 -6.89 0.86
N LEU A 121 -27.95 -6.54 1.46
CA LEU A 121 -26.78 -6.07 0.73
C LEU A 121 -26.34 -7.08 -0.34
N ARG A 122 -26.17 -8.35 0.06
CA ARG A 122 -25.80 -9.43 -0.86
C ARG A 122 -26.80 -9.58 -2.01
N ARG A 123 -28.11 -9.54 -1.72
CA ARG A 123 -29.16 -9.62 -2.74
C ARG A 123 -29.10 -8.43 -3.71
N LEU A 124 -28.68 -7.27 -3.24
CA LEU A 124 -28.51 -6.06 -4.02
C LEU A 124 -27.13 -5.95 -4.69
N HIS A 125 -26.26 -6.96 -4.55
CA HIS A 125 -24.89 -6.95 -5.05
C HIS A 125 -24.10 -5.75 -4.50
N ILE A 126 -24.17 -5.59 -3.18
CA ILE A 126 -23.38 -4.62 -2.42
C ILE A 126 -22.53 -5.41 -1.43
N ASP A 127 -21.23 -5.20 -1.44
CA ASP A 127 -20.34 -5.73 -0.42
C ASP A 127 -20.00 -4.67 0.61
N ARG A 128 -19.83 -5.12 1.86
CA ARG A 128 -19.53 -4.25 3.00
C ARG A 128 -18.06 -4.38 3.40
N ILE A 129 -17.42 -3.23 3.55
CA ILE A 129 -16.08 -3.07 4.13
C ILE A 129 -16.25 -2.16 5.35
N TYR A 130 -16.47 -2.74 6.53
CA TYR A 130 -16.82 -2.01 7.76
C TYR A 130 -18.06 -1.12 7.57
N ASP A 131 -17.93 0.19 7.70
CA ASP A 131 -18.97 1.21 7.47
C ASP A 131 -18.87 1.81 6.06
N THR A 132 -18.30 1.09 5.11
CA THR A 132 -18.16 1.46 3.70
C THR A 132 -18.76 0.37 2.82
N PHE A 133 -19.34 0.77 1.69
CA PHE A 133 -19.96 -0.12 0.70
C PHE A 133 -19.24 -0.01 -0.64
N ILE A 134 -19.21 -1.13 -1.36
CA ILE A 134 -18.70 -1.26 -2.73
C ILE A 134 -19.74 -1.98 -3.60
N ASP A 135 -19.83 -1.58 -4.85
CA ASP A 135 -20.70 -2.21 -5.84
C ASP A 135 -20.02 -3.46 -6.43
N GLU A 136 -20.56 -4.66 -6.14
CA GLU A 136 -20.02 -5.95 -6.62
C GLU A 136 -20.11 -6.08 -8.15
N ASP A 137 -21.12 -5.49 -8.79
CA ASP A 137 -21.23 -5.54 -10.27
C ASP A 137 -20.13 -4.70 -10.92
N GLU A 138 -19.77 -3.56 -10.31
CA GLU A 138 -18.60 -2.77 -10.72
C GLU A 138 -17.29 -3.50 -10.41
N LEU A 139 -17.20 -4.23 -9.29
CA LEU A 139 -16.00 -4.98 -8.91
C LEU A 139 -15.72 -6.09 -9.92
N ARG A 140 -16.75 -6.76 -10.44
CA ARG A 140 -16.60 -7.73 -11.55
C ARG A 140 -16.03 -7.11 -12.83
N VAL A 141 -16.29 -5.82 -13.09
CA VAL A 141 -15.65 -5.13 -14.22
C VAL A 141 -14.15 -4.93 -13.94
N CYS A 142 -13.77 -4.68 -12.69
CA CYS A 142 -12.38 -4.65 -12.26
C CYS A 142 -11.69 -6.02 -12.44
N ASP A 143 -12.34 -7.10 -12.01
CA ASP A 143 -11.86 -8.48 -12.17
C ASP A 143 -11.63 -8.81 -13.66
N ASP A 144 -12.62 -8.51 -14.50
CA ASP A 144 -12.55 -8.78 -15.93
C ASP A 144 -11.49 -7.92 -16.62
N THR A 145 -11.30 -6.68 -16.17
CA THR A 145 -10.21 -5.82 -16.67
C THR A 145 -8.85 -6.43 -16.33
N THR A 146 -8.69 -6.94 -15.12
CA THR A 146 -7.47 -7.62 -14.67
C THR A 146 -7.22 -8.88 -15.51
N ARG A 147 -8.25 -9.68 -15.79
CA ARG A 147 -8.19 -10.82 -16.71
C ARG A 147 -7.75 -10.42 -18.12
N ARG A 148 -8.35 -9.36 -18.69
CA ARG A 148 -7.99 -8.87 -20.03
C ARG A 148 -6.53 -8.43 -20.13
N ILE A 149 -5.99 -7.83 -19.07
CA ILE A 149 -4.57 -7.49 -19.00
C ILE A 149 -3.75 -8.78 -19.02
N ALA A 150 -4.08 -9.78 -18.20
CA ALA A 150 -3.38 -11.07 -18.18
C ALA A 150 -3.46 -11.83 -19.51
N ASP A 151 -4.62 -11.87 -20.15
CA ASP A 151 -4.85 -12.50 -21.46
C ASP A 151 -3.97 -11.88 -22.57
N ALA A 152 -3.59 -10.61 -22.42
CA ALA A 152 -2.75 -9.89 -23.38
C ALA A 152 -1.24 -10.07 -23.15
N LEU A 153 -0.83 -10.74 -22.07
CA LEU A 153 0.57 -10.98 -21.74
C LEU A 153 1.06 -12.32 -22.28
N GLU A 154 2.37 -12.43 -22.45
CA GLU A 154 3.01 -13.69 -22.82
C GLU A 154 2.80 -14.74 -21.71
N PRO A 155 2.61 -16.03 -22.05
CA PRO A 155 2.32 -17.09 -21.08
C PRO A 155 3.59 -17.53 -20.34
N ARG A 156 4.08 -16.68 -19.43
CA ARG A 156 5.25 -16.94 -18.57
C ARG A 156 4.95 -16.54 -17.12
N PRO A 157 5.83 -16.89 -16.16
CA PRO A 157 5.78 -16.32 -14.83
C PRO A 157 6.15 -14.83 -14.83
N TYR A 158 5.37 -14.01 -14.11
CA TYR A 158 5.61 -12.60 -13.83
C TYR A 158 5.69 -12.37 -12.33
N SER A 159 6.47 -11.39 -11.89
CA SER A 159 6.33 -10.88 -10.52
C SER A 159 5.03 -10.04 -10.41
N SER A 160 4.48 -9.86 -9.21
CA SER A 160 3.32 -8.97 -9.04
C SER A 160 3.67 -7.54 -9.44
N ARG A 161 4.93 -7.11 -9.23
CA ARG A 161 5.42 -5.82 -9.71
C ARG A 161 5.34 -5.67 -11.23
N GLU A 162 5.79 -6.67 -12.00
CA GLU A 162 5.67 -6.62 -13.47
C GLU A 162 4.21 -6.51 -13.90
N PHE A 163 3.32 -7.28 -13.26
CA PHE A 163 1.90 -7.24 -13.58
C PHE A 163 1.25 -5.89 -13.23
N ILE A 164 1.57 -5.33 -12.06
CA ILE A 164 1.09 -4.00 -11.64
C ILE A 164 1.65 -2.89 -12.54
N GLU A 165 2.86 -3.04 -13.09
CA GLU A 165 3.38 -2.12 -14.09
C GLU A 165 2.54 -2.13 -15.38
N GLU A 166 2.08 -3.30 -15.82
CA GLU A 166 1.14 -3.43 -16.95
C GLU A 166 -0.25 -2.87 -16.60
N MET A 167 -0.71 -2.99 -15.35
CA MET A 167 -1.92 -2.30 -14.87
C MET A 167 -1.77 -0.78 -14.94
N GLY A 168 -0.64 -0.23 -14.50
CA GLY A 168 -0.35 1.20 -14.59
C GLY A 168 -0.27 1.69 -16.04
N LYS A 169 0.35 0.91 -16.92
CA LYS A 169 0.36 1.16 -18.36
C LYS A 169 -1.03 1.13 -18.98
N TYR A 170 -1.89 0.20 -18.55
CA TYR A 170 -3.29 0.18 -18.95
C TYR A 170 -4.02 1.45 -18.50
N LEU A 171 -3.86 1.86 -17.23
CA LEU A 171 -4.44 3.08 -16.67
C LEU A 171 -3.95 4.35 -17.38
N SER A 172 -2.70 4.40 -17.84
CA SER A 172 -2.19 5.57 -18.57
C SER A 172 -3.00 5.93 -19.82
N LYS A 173 -3.76 4.97 -20.36
CA LYS A 173 -4.64 5.13 -21.53
C LYS A 173 -6.13 5.11 -21.19
N HIS A 174 -6.53 4.40 -20.13
CA HIS A 174 -7.94 4.11 -19.85
C HIS A 174 -8.46 4.65 -18.51
N ALA A 175 -7.60 5.24 -17.66
CA ALA A 175 -8.01 5.73 -16.35
C ALA A 175 -9.10 6.82 -16.50
N ARG A 176 -10.21 6.60 -15.79
CA ARG A 176 -11.28 7.61 -15.63
C ARG A 176 -11.02 8.50 -14.42
N ASN A 177 -10.30 7.99 -13.43
CA ASN A 177 -9.77 8.76 -12.31
C ASN A 177 -8.24 8.73 -12.32
N LYS A 178 -7.62 9.91 -12.43
CA LYS A 178 -6.15 10.04 -12.48
C LYS A 178 -5.50 10.07 -11.09
N ASP A 179 -6.28 10.20 -10.02
CA ASP A 179 -5.78 10.08 -8.65
C ASP A 179 -5.74 8.60 -8.24
N SER A 180 -4.82 7.86 -8.85
CA SER A 180 -4.54 6.45 -8.57
C SER A 180 -3.08 6.28 -8.15
N VAL A 181 -2.85 5.46 -7.13
CA VAL A 181 -1.54 5.04 -6.64
C VAL A 181 -0.83 4.20 -7.68
N VAL A 182 -1.51 3.25 -8.33
CA VAL A 182 -0.94 2.43 -9.42
C VAL A 182 -0.49 3.31 -10.58
N LEU A 183 -1.33 4.25 -11.02
CA LEU A 183 -0.97 5.18 -12.09
C LEU A 183 0.19 6.10 -11.69
N ALA A 184 0.13 6.71 -10.50
CA ALA A 184 1.17 7.60 -10.00
C ALA A 184 2.51 6.86 -9.85
N ALA A 185 2.50 5.62 -9.37
CA ALA A 185 3.69 4.79 -9.22
C ALA A 185 4.28 4.39 -10.58
N TYR A 186 3.44 4.05 -11.56
CA TYR A 186 3.86 3.79 -12.93
C TYR A 186 4.54 5.02 -13.57
N GLU A 187 3.97 6.21 -13.40
CA GLU A 187 4.54 7.47 -13.91
C GLU A 187 5.85 7.85 -13.19
N ALA A 188 5.89 7.68 -11.86
CA ALA A 188 7.05 7.98 -11.04
C ALA A 188 8.14 6.89 -11.09
N ARG A 189 7.85 5.75 -11.72
CA ARG A 189 8.72 4.55 -11.79
C ARG A 189 9.04 3.97 -10.40
N VAL A 190 8.06 4.02 -9.51
CA VAL A 190 8.07 3.41 -8.17
C VAL A 190 7.49 1.99 -8.28
N PRO A 191 8.22 0.93 -7.89
CA PRO A 191 7.70 -0.43 -7.94
C PRO A 191 6.69 -0.66 -6.81
N ILE A 192 5.60 -1.35 -7.13
CA ILE A 192 4.62 -1.86 -6.16
C ILE A 192 4.72 -3.38 -6.15
N PHE A 193 4.92 -3.96 -4.97
CA PHE A 193 4.93 -5.40 -4.76
C PHE A 193 3.69 -5.82 -3.97
N VAL A 194 3.06 -6.90 -4.39
CA VAL A 194 1.92 -7.52 -3.71
C VAL A 194 2.18 -9.04 -3.67
N PRO A 195 2.86 -9.54 -2.62
CA PRO A 195 3.33 -10.92 -2.61
C PRO A 195 2.21 -11.98 -2.65
N ALA A 196 1.03 -11.63 -2.13
CA ALA A 196 -0.19 -12.44 -2.18
C ALA A 196 -1.19 -11.81 -3.15
N PHE A 197 -0.80 -11.61 -4.42
CA PHE A 197 -1.62 -10.87 -5.40
C PHE A 197 -2.95 -11.53 -5.72
N SER A 198 -3.04 -12.87 -5.69
CA SER A 198 -4.30 -13.57 -5.94
C SER A 198 -5.32 -13.43 -4.81
N ASP A 199 -4.92 -12.92 -3.64
CA ASP A 199 -5.79 -12.71 -2.48
C ASP A 199 -6.46 -11.33 -2.52
N CYS A 200 -7.18 -11.05 -3.62
CA CYS A 200 -8.01 -9.87 -3.83
C CYS A 200 -8.89 -10.01 -5.09
N SER A 201 -9.61 -8.95 -5.48
CA SER A 201 -10.44 -8.86 -6.71
C SER A 201 -9.71 -9.38 -7.96
N ALA A 202 -8.42 -9.03 -8.14
CA ALA A 202 -7.62 -9.52 -9.26
C ALA A 202 -7.54 -11.05 -9.33
N GLY A 203 -7.62 -11.74 -8.20
CA GLY A 203 -7.62 -13.20 -8.10
C GLY A 203 -8.74 -13.86 -8.91
N PHE A 204 -9.94 -13.28 -8.93
CA PHE A 204 -11.04 -13.81 -9.75
C PHE A 204 -10.74 -13.71 -11.24
N GLY A 205 -10.14 -12.59 -11.66
CA GLY A 205 -9.64 -12.41 -13.01
C GLY A 205 -8.54 -13.40 -13.38
N MET A 206 -7.60 -13.67 -12.46
CA MET A 206 -6.52 -14.65 -12.65
C MET A 206 -7.04 -16.09 -12.74
N VAL A 207 -8.01 -16.47 -11.89
CA VAL A 207 -8.63 -17.80 -11.95
C VAL A 207 -9.34 -18.01 -13.28
N ALA A 208 -10.09 -17.01 -13.74
CA ALA A 208 -10.74 -17.06 -15.06
C ALA A 208 -9.72 -17.14 -16.20
N HIS A 209 -8.61 -16.38 -16.12
CA HIS A 209 -7.52 -16.45 -17.09
C HIS A 209 -6.93 -17.85 -17.19
N GLN A 210 -6.58 -18.48 -16.07
CA GLN A 210 -6.00 -19.83 -16.08
C GLN A 210 -7.01 -20.90 -16.50
N TRP A 211 -8.25 -20.81 -16.04
CA TRP A 211 -9.32 -21.75 -16.40
C TRP A 211 -9.57 -21.79 -17.91
N ASN A 212 -9.59 -20.61 -18.54
CA ASN A 212 -9.81 -20.49 -19.98
C ASN A 212 -8.54 -20.79 -20.81
N ASN A 213 -7.36 -20.77 -20.21
CA ASN A 213 -6.08 -20.99 -20.88
C ASN A 213 -5.22 -22.05 -20.15
N PRO A 214 -5.71 -23.29 -19.97
CA PRO A 214 -5.10 -24.27 -19.04
C PRO A 214 -3.66 -24.68 -19.40
N ALA A 215 -3.30 -24.63 -20.69
CA ALA A 215 -1.96 -25.00 -21.16
C ALA A 215 -1.07 -23.79 -21.52
N ARG A 216 -1.62 -22.57 -21.51
CA ARG A 216 -0.95 -21.37 -22.04
C ARG A 216 -1.43 -20.10 -21.35
N HIS A 217 -1.10 -19.96 -20.08
CA HIS A 217 -1.45 -18.81 -19.26
C HIS A 217 -0.19 -18.15 -18.69
N MET A 218 -0.31 -16.87 -18.31
CA MET A 218 0.65 -16.23 -17.43
C MET A 218 0.38 -16.65 -15.97
N SER A 219 1.43 -16.63 -15.15
CA SER A 219 1.34 -16.93 -13.73
C SER A 219 2.10 -15.90 -12.90
N LEU A 220 1.84 -15.87 -11.60
CA LEU A 220 2.51 -14.97 -10.67
C LEU A 220 3.54 -15.73 -9.83
N ASP A 221 4.75 -15.21 -9.79
CA ASP A 221 5.89 -15.73 -9.06
C ASP A 221 6.20 -14.84 -7.85
N SER A 222 5.73 -15.26 -6.68
CA SER A 222 5.95 -14.55 -5.41
C SER A 222 7.41 -14.61 -4.92
N ALA A 223 8.18 -15.62 -5.33
CA ALA A 223 9.61 -15.67 -5.03
C ALA A 223 10.37 -14.61 -5.84
N ARG A 224 9.94 -14.35 -7.08
CA ARG A 224 10.50 -13.27 -7.90
C ARG A 224 10.20 -11.89 -7.33
N ASP A 225 9.03 -11.66 -6.72
CA ASP A 225 8.75 -10.43 -5.96
C ASP A 225 9.78 -10.24 -4.84
N PHE A 226 10.06 -11.31 -4.10
CA PHE A 226 10.97 -11.24 -2.95
C PHE A 226 12.40 -10.98 -3.39
N LEU A 227 12.84 -11.62 -4.48
CA LEU A 227 14.12 -11.38 -5.12
C LEU A 227 14.27 -9.93 -5.62
N GLU A 228 13.25 -9.42 -6.32
CA GLU A 228 13.26 -8.05 -6.86
C GLU A 228 13.29 -7.00 -5.74
N LEU A 229 12.48 -7.16 -4.69
CA LEU A 229 12.52 -6.27 -3.53
C LEU A 229 13.86 -6.35 -2.79
N THR A 230 14.47 -7.54 -2.69
CA THR A 230 15.81 -7.71 -2.11
C THR A 230 16.87 -7.00 -2.94
N LYS A 231 16.79 -7.02 -4.28
CA LYS A 231 17.66 -6.22 -5.15
C LYS A 231 17.52 -4.72 -4.88
N VAL A 232 16.29 -4.24 -4.66
CA VAL A 232 16.05 -2.84 -4.27
C VAL A 232 16.72 -2.51 -2.94
N LYS A 233 16.61 -3.39 -1.94
CA LYS A 233 17.28 -3.20 -0.64
C LYS A 233 18.81 -3.12 -0.78
N ILE A 234 19.40 -4.02 -1.56
CA ILE A 234 20.86 -4.04 -1.79
C ILE A 234 21.31 -2.74 -2.48
N GLU A 235 20.60 -2.30 -3.51
CA GLU A 235 20.92 -1.07 -4.25
C GLU A 235 20.74 0.18 -3.37
N ALA A 236 19.66 0.24 -2.61
CA ALA A 236 19.32 1.37 -1.76
C ALA A 236 20.33 1.58 -0.61
N ARG A 237 20.93 0.49 -0.11
CA ARG A 237 21.71 0.45 1.14
C ARG A 237 20.88 0.93 2.33
N ASP A 238 20.89 2.23 2.60
CA ASP A 238 20.13 2.85 3.68
C ASP A 238 18.65 2.90 3.27
N THR A 239 17.81 2.36 4.14
CA THR A 239 16.36 2.32 3.90
C THR A 239 15.59 2.68 5.16
N GLY A 240 14.52 3.45 4.99
CA GLY A 240 13.53 3.73 6.02
C GLY A 240 12.21 3.02 5.72
N LEU A 241 11.57 2.46 6.75
CA LEU A 241 10.29 1.80 6.64
C LEU A 241 9.18 2.71 7.17
N LEU A 242 8.21 3.05 6.32
CA LEU A 242 6.93 3.61 6.76
C LEU A 242 5.87 2.52 6.62
N MET A 243 5.43 1.95 7.74
CA MET A 243 4.57 0.77 7.74
C MET A 243 3.18 1.11 8.26
N ILE A 244 2.16 0.93 7.41
CA ILE A 244 0.77 1.15 7.76
C ILE A 244 0.09 -0.22 7.88
N GLY A 245 -0.28 -0.58 9.10
CA GLY A 245 -0.79 -1.90 9.44
C GLY A 245 0.32 -2.91 9.75
N GLY A 246 0.18 -4.12 9.20
CA GLY A 246 1.05 -5.26 9.49
C GLY A 246 1.03 -6.31 8.38
N GLY A 247 0.94 -7.58 8.77
CA GLY A 247 0.79 -8.70 7.84
C GLY A 247 1.96 -8.90 6.88
N VAL A 248 1.64 -9.45 5.71
CA VAL A 248 2.62 -9.77 4.65
C VAL A 248 3.45 -8.54 4.26
N PRO A 249 2.87 -7.35 3.98
CA PRO A 249 3.68 -6.20 3.54
C PRO A 249 4.78 -5.79 4.53
N LYS A 250 4.49 -5.84 5.83
CA LYS A 250 5.46 -5.56 6.89
C LYS A 250 6.58 -6.60 6.89
N ASN A 251 6.24 -7.87 7.07
CA ASN A 251 7.26 -8.91 7.25
C ASN A 251 8.08 -9.11 5.99
N PHE A 252 7.43 -9.17 4.83
CA PHE A 252 8.07 -9.34 3.52
C PHE A 252 9.10 -8.25 3.22
N THR A 253 8.84 -7.02 3.64
CA THR A 253 9.81 -5.93 3.50
C THR A 253 11.01 -6.09 4.42
N GLN A 254 10.75 -6.41 5.70
CA GLN A 254 11.79 -6.55 6.71
C GLN A 254 12.74 -7.73 6.43
N ASP A 255 12.24 -8.81 5.85
CA ASP A 255 13.02 -10.01 5.54
C ASP A 255 14.03 -9.82 4.40
N THR A 256 13.97 -8.70 3.67
CA THR A 256 14.92 -8.39 2.59
C THR A 256 16.37 -8.31 3.06
N VAL A 257 16.60 -7.93 4.32
CA VAL A 257 17.95 -7.91 4.92
C VAL A 257 18.49 -9.34 5.05
N VAL A 258 17.66 -10.25 5.56
CA VAL A 258 18.02 -11.67 5.73
C VAL A 258 18.17 -12.36 4.38
N ALA A 259 17.30 -12.05 3.42
CA ALA A 259 17.41 -12.56 2.06
C ALA A 259 18.70 -12.12 1.37
N ALA A 260 19.13 -10.87 1.57
CA ALA A 260 20.41 -10.38 1.05
C ALA A 260 21.60 -11.16 1.66
N ASP A 261 21.57 -11.44 2.96
CA ASP A 261 22.59 -12.23 3.65
C ASP A 261 22.70 -13.67 3.11
N ILE A 262 21.55 -14.34 2.90
CA ILE A 262 21.49 -15.68 2.26
C ILE A 262 22.12 -15.64 0.86
N MET A 263 21.99 -14.53 0.14
CA MET A 263 22.60 -14.31 -1.18
C MET A 263 24.08 -13.89 -1.11
N GLY A 264 24.69 -13.84 0.07
CA GLY A 264 26.07 -13.39 0.29
C GLY A 264 26.27 -11.91 -0.03
N LYS A 265 25.22 -11.09 0.08
CA LYS A 265 25.25 -9.64 -0.18
C LYS A 265 25.10 -8.88 1.12
N ALA A 266 26.07 -8.02 1.40
CA ALA A 266 25.98 -7.11 2.54
C ALA A 266 24.87 -6.07 2.30
N ALA A 267 23.84 -6.12 3.13
CA ALA A 267 22.80 -5.09 3.21
C ALA A 267 22.68 -4.65 4.68
N PRO A 268 22.85 -3.35 4.99
CA PRO A 268 22.67 -2.89 6.36
C PRO A 268 21.21 -3.06 6.79
N MET A 269 20.98 -3.11 8.10
CA MET A 269 19.63 -3.10 8.68
C MET A 269 18.83 -1.87 8.20
N HIS A 270 17.51 -1.92 8.32
CA HIS A 270 16.68 -0.75 8.04
C HIS A 270 16.96 0.32 9.11
N LYS A 271 17.59 1.42 8.70
CA LYS A 271 18.08 2.53 9.53
C LYS A 271 16.99 3.31 10.28
N TYR A 272 15.80 3.36 9.68
CA TYR A 272 14.64 4.04 10.23
C TYR A 272 13.40 3.14 10.13
N ALA A 273 12.53 3.17 11.13
CA ALA A 273 11.27 2.45 11.07
C ALA A 273 10.14 3.17 11.82
N VAL A 274 9.00 3.33 11.14
CA VAL A 274 7.76 3.81 11.73
C VAL A 274 6.68 2.77 11.42
N GLN A 275 5.94 2.34 12.44
CA GLN A 275 4.76 1.50 12.25
C GLN A 275 3.52 2.17 12.84
N VAL A 276 2.43 2.24 12.09
CA VAL A 276 1.09 2.54 12.60
C VAL A 276 0.31 1.24 12.65
N THR A 277 -0.20 0.83 13.80
CA THR A 277 -0.84 -0.48 13.95
C THR A 277 -1.87 -0.49 15.08
N VAL A 278 -2.84 -1.39 14.98
CA VAL A 278 -3.76 -1.76 16.07
C VAL A 278 -3.51 -3.19 16.57
N ALA A 279 -2.51 -3.87 16.01
CA ALA A 279 -2.22 -5.26 16.33
C ALA A 279 -1.69 -5.40 17.77
N ASP A 280 -2.18 -6.43 18.46
CA ASP A 280 -1.89 -6.70 19.86
C ASP A 280 -1.00 -7.93 19.99
N VAL A 281 0.08 -7.84 20.77
CA VAL A 281 1.09 -8.91 20.90
C VAL A 281 0.53 -10.25 21.36
N ARG A 282 -0.66 -10.28 21.98
CA ARG A 282 -1.31 -11.51 22.47
C ARG A 282 -1.72 -12.47 21.36
N ASP A 283 -1.92 -11.98 20.13
CA ASP A 283 -2.28 -12.82 19.00
C ASP A 283 -1.08 -13.58 18.39
N GLY A 284 0.15 -13.24 18.78
CA GLY A 284 1.38 -13.84 18.26
C GLY A 284 1.62 -13.61 16.76
N ALA A 285 0.91 -12.66 16.15
CA ALA A 285 0.97 -12.42 14.71
C ALA A 285 2.18 -11.56 14.30
N LEU A 286 2.64 -11.74 13.07
CA LEU A 286 3.67 -10.89 12.47
C LEU A 286 3.29 -9.39 12.49
N SER A 287 1.99 -9.08 12.46
CA SER A 287 1.47 -7.72 12.57
C SER A 287 1.85 -7.05 13.90
N SER A 288 1.78 -7.79 15.01
CA SER A 288 2.02 -7.31 16.38
C SER A 288 3.49 -7.43 16.82
N SER A 289 4.33 -8.18 16.08
CA SER A 289 5.78 -8.26 16.33
C SER A 289 6.41 -6.88 16.47
N THR A 290 7.16 -6.66 17.55
CA THR A 290 7.70 -5.33 17.87
C THR A 290 8.93 -4.99 17.03
N LEU A 291 9.24 -3.70 16.84
CA LEU A 291 10.47 -3.30 16.16
C LEU A 291 11.74 -3.73 16.93
N LYS A 292 11.64 -3.87 18.26
CA LYS A 292 12.71 -4.46 19.10
C LYS A 292 12.91 -5.94 18.79
N GLU A 293 11.83 -6.69 18.64
CA GLU A 293 11.91 -8.09 18.21
C GLU A 293 12.54 -8.16 16.81
N ALA A 294 12.08 -7.35 15.85
CA ALA A 294 12.67 -7.30 14.50
C ALA A 294 14.18 -6.97 14.49
N SER A 295 14.66 -6.17 15.45
CA SER A 295 16.08 -5.90 15.64
C SER A 295 16.88 -7.15 16.02
N SER A 296 16.30 -8.06 16.82
CA SER A 296 16.98 -9.32 17.21
C SER A 296 17.24 -10.23 16.01
N TRP A 297 16.43 -10.09 14.96
CA TRP A 297 16.57 -10.81 13.69
C TRP A 297 17.49 -10.11 12.68
N GLY A 298 18.17 -9.02 13.08
CA GLY A 298 19.01 -8.27 12.14
C GLY A 298 18.21 -7.52 11.07
N LYS A 299 16.94 -7.16 11.31
CA LYS A 299 16.09 -6.49 10.29
C LYS A 299 16.08 -4.96 10.42
N VAL A 300 15.85 -4.43 11.63
CA VAL A 300 15.62 -2.98 11.87
C VAL A 300 16.56 -2.44 12.95
N GLU A 301 17.22 -1.30 12.69
CA GLU A 301 18.00 -0.59 13.71
C GLU A 301 17.09 0.11 14.71
N THR A 302 17.48 0.12 16.00
CA THR A 302 16.63 0.68 17.07
C THR A 302 16.87 2.17 17.35
N THR A 303 17.82 2.81 16.66
CA THR A 303 18.15 4.22 16.92
C THR A 303 17.00 5.16 16.54
N HIS A 304 16.36 4.91 15.41
CA HIS A 304 15.26 5.73 14.89
C HIS A 304 14.03 4.87 14.57
N GLU A 305 13.45 4.30 15.62
CA GLU A 305 12.24 3.47 15.54
C GLU A 305 11.08 4.07 16.34
N GLN A 306 9.85 3.87 15.85
CA GLN A 306 8.65 4.17 16.62
C GLN A 306 7.43 3.36 16.12
N MET A 307 6.74 2.70 17.05
CA MET A 307 5.40 2.15 16.81
C MET A 307 4.34 3.09 17.37
N VAL A 308 3.26 3.32 16.62
CA VAL A 308 2.11 4.14 16.98
C VAL A 308 0.90 3.22 17.04
N PHE A 309 0.43 2.93 18.26
CA PHE A 309 -0.76 2.13 18.49
C PHE A 309 -2.02 2.97 18.24
N SER A 310 -2.46 3.00 17.00
CA SER A 310 -3.56 3.83 16.50
C SER A 310 -4.13 3.28 15.19
N GLU A 311 -5.37 3.62 14.90
CA GLU A 311 -6.00 3.36 13.61
C GLU A 311 -5.41 4.29 12.53
N ALA A 312 -5.23 3.77 11.32
CA ALA A 312 -4.51 4.45 10.26
C ALA A 312 -5.19 5.76 9.81
N THR A 313 -6.52 5.82 9.77
CA THR A 313 -7.26 7.02 9.36
C THR A 313 -7.01 8.22 10.27
N LEU A 314 -6.65 7.97 11.53
CA LEU A 314 -6.30 9.01 12.50
C LEU A 314 -4.83 9.41 12.39
N ALA A 315 -3.92 8.43 12.38
CA ALA A 315 -2.49 8.70 12.50
C ALA A 315 -1.81 9.06 11.17
N VAL A 316 -2.18 8.41 10.07
CA VAL A 316 -1.49 8.54 8.78
C VAL A 316 -1.57 9.96 8.20
N PRO A 317 -2.73 10.64 8.19
CA PRO A 317 -2.81 12.01 7.69
C PRO A 317 -1.93 12.98 8.50
N LEU A 318 -1.81 12.75 9.81
CA LEU A 318 -0.97 13.58 10.69
C LEU A 318 0.53 13.35 10.41
N ILE A 319 0.96 12.10 10.31
CA ILE A 319 2.38 11.74 10.05
C ILE A 319 2.80 12.20 8.65
N ALA A 320 2.01 11.87 7.63
CA ALA A 320 2.30 12.23 6.25
C ALA A 320 2.19 13.75 6.03
N GLY A 321 1.14 14.38 6.58
CA GLY A 321 0.95 15.82 6.52
C GLY A 321 2.08 16.60 7.18
N TYR A 322 2.54 16.16 8.36
CA TYR A 322 3.69 16.76 9.04
C TYR A 322 4.92 16.76 8.12
N ALA A 323 5.29 15.60 7.59
CA ALA A 323 6.44 15.46 6.71
C ALA A 323 6.29 16.27 5.40
N TYR A 324 5.08 16.31 4.83
CA TYR A 324 4.79 17.10 3.63
C TYR A 324 5.02 18.60 3.87
N HIS A 325 4.48 19.15 4.97
CA HIS A 325 4.58 20.59 5.29
C HIS A 325 5.95 21.00 5.82
N LYS A 326 6.68 20.10 6.50
CA LYS A 326 8.09 20.33 6.88
C LYS A 326 9.02 20.35 5.68
N GLY A 327 8.65 19.70 4.57
CA GLY A 327 9.33 19.82 3.29
C GLY A 327 10.66 19.08 3.17
N GLY A 328 10.94 18.09 4.05
CA GLY A 328 12.15 17.27 3.96
C GLY A 328 12.32 16.55 2.62
N TRP A 329 11.21 16.33 1.90
CA TRP A 329 11.17 15.70 0.58
C TRP A 329 11.60 16.60 -0.59
N LYS A 330 11.57 17.93 -0.45
CA LYS A 330 11.76 18.86 -1.59
C LYS A 330 13.12 18.74 -2.27
N GLY A 331 14.13 18.24 -1.56
CA GLY A 331 15.48 18.00 -2.09
C GLY A 331 15.75 16.56 -2.55
N ARG A 332 14.76 15.66 -2.47
CA ARG A 332 14.92 14.25 -2.84
C ARG A 332 14.89 14.08 -4.35
N LYS A 333 15.76 13.21 -4.85
CA LYS A 333 15.76 12.77 -6.25
C LYS A 333 14.97 11.46 -6.37
N PRO A 334 14.16 11.28 -7.42
CA PRO A 334 13.46 10.02 -7.65
C PRO A 334 14.45 8.87 -7.87
N ARG A 335 14.24 7.74 -7.19
CA ARG A 335 15.09 6.53 -7.33
C ARG A 335 14.77 5.71 -8.57
N LYS A 336 13.51 5.72 -9.01
CA LYS A 336 13.02 5.01 -10.20
C LYS A 336 13.36 3.51 -10.20
N TYR A 337 13.11 2.82 -9.08
CA TYR A 337 13.50 1.42 -8.94
C TYR A 337 12.82 0.48 -9.95
N SER A 338 11.67 0.83 -10.53
CA SER A 338 11.10 0.04 -11.63
C SER A 338 12.03 -0.01 -12.84
N ASP A 339 12.70 1.10 -13.19
CA ASP A 339 13.66 1.13 -14.29
C ASP A 339 14.91 0.31 -13.98
N PHE A 340 15.37 0.34 -12.73
CA PHE A 340 16.48 -0.49 -12.25
C PHE A 340 16.16 -1.99 -12.41
N LEU A 341 14.97 -2.41 -11.94
CA LEU A 341 14.55 -3.82 -12.01
C LEU A 341 14.33 -4.29 -13.45
N ASN A 342 13.75 -3.45 -14.31
CA ASN A 342 13.49 -3.78 -15.71
C ASN A 342 14.76 -3.90 -16.58
N LYS A 343 15.89 -3.34 -16.14
CA LYS A 343 17.19 -3.54 -16.82
C LYS A 343 17.78 -4.93 -16.55
N GLY A 344 17.44 -5.53 -15.41
CA GLY A 344 17.95 -6.84 -15.00
C GLY A 344 17.14 -8.05 -15.47
N THR A 345 16.10 -7.83 -16.28
CA THR A 345 15.18 -8.85 -16.80
C THR A 345 15.32 -9.12 -18.30
N ARG A 346 16.39 -8.61 -18.94
CA ARG A 346 16.74 -8.93 -20.33
C ARG A 346 17.80 -10.01 -20.41
#